data_AF-A0A1Q3WD33-F1
#
_entry.id   AF-A0A1Q3WD33-F1
#
_cell.length_a   1.000
_cell.length_b   1.000
_cell.length_c   1.000
_cell.angle_alpha   90.00
_cell.angle_beta   90.00
_cell.angle_gamma   90.00
#
_symmetry.space_group_name_H-M   'P 1'
#
loop_
_entity.id
_entity.type
_entity.pdbx_description
1 polymer ?
#
loop_
_entity_poly.entity_id
_entity_poly.type
_entity_poly.pdbx_seq_one_letter_code
_entity_poly.pdbx_strand_id
1 'polypeptide(L)'
;MENKKEFGKIRSIIFPIYTSELRKFIPLTSIFFIISFNYSILRSLKDMFLLRNTGAEVIYYLKVFGVMPSIILMTIIYSRISKRVSRDARFNIVIAYFLVFFGITYFFLIPNLESLRLDNLADSLEQSMPKLLGLWEGIRYWPLSLLYINAEAWGTLALSVLFWTFVNEITPTQQAKRFYSFLSLGASVGLMIAGAMLKHFKDNFNALLGFVFLFMAALVVIYNIFAQDIRKNPALYQVEQKAKKKKVKTSFLESIRFLAKSRYLALIAILVLSYNMFISLFESIWKAEIKELLKATGDQTISAMVYGDQGIYSGIVTILLTLFFSAPIMNRGWRFAASFTPVVALVCTMAFFVFLYFQDSLGAITSMFNSTPIKMAVMVGLFNVVFIKSAKYILFDPTKERAYIPLDEESKVRGKAAVDGVGSRLGKSLGSLILTMILVPFLGEGLIVNVRYHVFFIIIAILIGWLVAIGKLSVRYNQLSEEHEKQEREGKEA
;
A
#
# COMPACT_ATOMS: atom_id res chain seq x y z
N MET A 1 24.35 -23.15 -24.34
CA MET A 1 23.00 -23.50 -23.90
C MET A 1 23.10 -24.78 -23.09
N GLU A 2 23.25 -24.70 -21.77
CA GLU A 2 23.26 -25.91 -20.91
C GLU A 2 21.82 -26.40 -20.71
N ASN A 3 21.62 -27.70 -20.90
CA ASN A 3 20.39 -28.43 -20.59
C ASN A 3 19.91 -28.11 -19.17
N LYS A 4 18.87 -27.27 -19.04
CA LYS A 4 18.23 -27.00 -17.74
C LYS A 4 17.48 -28.26 -17.31
N LYS A 5 18.11 -29.06 -16.44
CA LYS A 5 17.46 -30.20 -15.76
C LYS A 5 16.15 -29.74 -15.13
N GLU A 6 15.04 -30.37 -15.51
CA GLU A 6 13.74 -30.11 -14.90
C GLU A 6 13.80 -30.35 -13.39
N PHE A 7 13.25 -29.44 -12.60
CA PHE A 7 13.18 -29.60 -11.14
C PHE A 7 12.28 -30.80 -10.81
N GLY A 8 12.70 -31.67 -9.89
CA GLY A 8 11.82 -32.70 -9.34
C GLY A 8 10.58 -32.10 -8.66
N LYS A 9 9.48 -32.85 -8.59
CA LYS A 9 8.14 -32.37 -8.15
C LYS A 9 8.12 -31.58 -6.83
N ILE A 10 8.98 -31.93 -5.87
CA ILE A 10 9.07 -31.24 -4.56
C ILE A 10 9.90 -29.95 -4.69
N ARG A 11 11.02 -30.01 -5.42
CA ARG A 11 11.91 -28.86 -5.62
C ARG A 11 11.29 -27.79 -6.53
N SER A 12 10.44 -28.19 -7.48
CA SER A 12 9.69 -27.26 -8.32
C SER A 12 8.66 -26.44 -7.53
N ILE A 13 8.17 -26.98 -6.41
CA ILE A 13 7.17 -26.35 -5.53
C ILE A 13 7.84 -25.53 -4.41
N ILE A 14 8.85 -26.09 -3.73
CA ILE A 14 9.44 -25.48 -2.52
C ILE A 14 10.54 -24.46 -2.84
N PHE A 15 11.38 -24.71 -3.85
CA PHE A 15 12.47 -23.80 -4.20
C PHE A 15 12.94 -24.02 -5.66
N PRO A 16 12.15 -23.57 -6.65
CA PRO A 16 12.49 -23.64 -8.06
C PRO A 16 13.52 -22.54 -8.37
N ILE A 17 14.74 -22.63 -7.85
CA ILE A 17 15.86 -21.72 -8.14
C ILE A 17 17.11 -22.56 -8.39
N TYR A 18 17.75 -22.34 -9.55
CA TYR A 18 18.98 -23.05 -9.90
C TYR A 18 20.16 -22.49 -9.09
N THR A 19 21.18 -23.30 -8.82
CA THR A 19 22.37 -22.85 -8.07
C THR A 19 23.11 -21.71 -8.78
N SER A 20 23.14 -21.73 -10.12
CA SER A 20 23.68 -20.64 -10.96
C SER A 20 22.87 -19.34 -10.87
N GLU A 21 21.60 -19.42 -10.48
CA GLU A 21 20.69 -18.29 -10.32
C GLU A 21 20.81 -17.64 -8.93
N LEU A 22 21.43 -18.31 -7.95
CA LEU A 22 21.59 -17.81 -6.56
C LEU A 22 22.42 -16.53 -6.48
N ARG A 23 23.45 -16.39 -7.33
CA ARG A 23 24.30 -15.18 -7.39
C ARG A 23 23.48 -13.91 -7.72
N LYS A 24 22.36 -14.08 -8.44
CA LYS A 24 21.38 -13.01 -8.71
C LYS A 24 20.30 -12.95 -7.64
N PHE A 25 19.78 -14.11 -7.24
CA PHE A 25 18.60 -14.19 -6.37
C PHE A 25 18.87 -13.71 -4.94
N ILE A 26 20.02 -14.03 -4.35
CA ILE A 26 20.34 -13.66 -2.96
C ILE A 26 20.44 -12.13 -2.82
N PRO A 27 21.27 -11.40 -3.59
CA PRO A 27 21.35 -9.94 -3.47
C PRO A 27 20.00 -9.25 -3.72
N LEU A 28 19.24 -9.74 -4.69
CA LEU A 28 17.96 -9.18 -5.08
C LEU A 28 16.89 -9.39 -4.00
N THR A 29 16.90 -10.55 -3.33
CA THR A 29 16.07 -10.82 -2.15
C THR A 29 16.49 -9.96 -0.96
N SER A 30 17.79 -9.81 -0.70
CA SER A 30 18.30 -8.94 0.38
C SER A 30 17.91 -7.48 0.16
N ILE A 31 18.08 -6.95 -1.05
CA ILE A 31 17.66 -5.59 -1.42
C ILE A 31 16.15 -5.43 -1.20
N PHE A 32 15.34 -6.40 -1.66
CA PHE A 32 13.88 -6.33 -1.50
C PHE A 32 13.44 -6.41 -0.06
N PHE A 33 14.08 -7.28 0.72
CA PHE A 33 13.85 -7.43 2.15
C PHE A 33 14.10 -6.11 2.87
N ILE A 34 15.26 -5.48 2.66
CA ILE A 34 15.62 -4.21 3.30
C ILE A 34 14.64 -3.09 2.91
N ILE A 35 14.30 -2.98 1.63
CA ILE A 35 13.34 -1.96 1.16
C ILE A 35 11.96 -2.16 1.79
N SER A 36 11.49 -3.40 1.84
CA SER A 36 10.18 -3.77 2.39
C SER A 36 10.13 -3.62 3.91
N PHE A 37 11.20 -3.98 4.60
CA PHE A 37 11.38 -3.81 6.04
C PHE A 37 11.34 -2.32 6.42
N ASN A 38 12.16 -1.49 5.78
CA ASN A 38 12.15 -0.05 5.99
C ASN A 38 10.79 0.57 5.66
N TYR A 39 10.14 0.11 4.58
CA TYR A 39 8.80 0.55 4.23
C TYR A 39 7.78 0.21 5.34
N SER A 40 7.85 -0.99 5.91
CA SER A 40 6.94 -1.43 6.96
C SER A 40 7.10 -0.60 8.24
N ILE A 41 8.34 -0.38 8.68
CA ILE A 41 8.62 0.44 9.86
C ILE A 41 8.20 1.88 9.61
N LEU A 42 8.61 2.50 8.50
CA LEU A 42 8.26 3.88 8.17
C LEU A 42 6.76 4.09 8.03
N ARG A 43 6.05 3.13 7.45
CA ARG A 43 4.59 3.17 7.31
C ARG A 43 3.89 3.24 8.67
N SER A 44 4.42 2.56 9.67
CA SER A 44 3.84 2.54 11.02
C SER A 44 4.30 3.74 11.83
N LEU A 45 5.61 4.02 11.82
CA LEU A 45 6.22 5.13 12.56
C LEU A 45 5.61 6.48 12.21
N LYS A 46 5.39 6.78 10.92
CA LYS A 46 4.82 8.07 10.52
C LYS A 46 3.45 8.33 11.16
N ASP A 47 2.62 7.29 11.28
CA ASP A 47 1.29 7.40 11.87
C ASP A 47 1.42 7.46 13.40
N MET A 48 2.28 6.63 14.00
CA MET A 48 2.53 6.61 15.45
C MET A 48 3.09 7.93 15.98
N PHE A 49 4.04 8.55 15.28
CA PHE A 49 4.59 9.86 15.68
C PHE A 49 3.53 10.95 15.66
N LEU A 50 2.67 10.99 14.64
CA LEU A 50 1.55 11.94 14.60
C LEU A 50 0.51 11.63 15.68
N LEU A 51 0.06 10.39 15.80
CA LEU A 51 -0.94 10.01 16.82
C LEU A 51 -0.46 10.23 18.26
N ARG A 52 0.86 10.24 18.51
CA ARG A 52 1.42 10.59 19.82
C ARG A 52 1.35 12.09 20.12
N ASN A 53 1.53 12.95 19.11
CA ASN A 53 1.68 14.40 19.29
C ASN A 53 0.44 15.22 18.90
N THR A 54 -0.38 14.74 17.96
CA THR A 54 -1.49 15.49 17.35
C THR A 54 -2.77 14.65 17.25
N GLY A 55 -3.85 15.25 16.75
CA GLY A 55 -5.08 14.55 16.38
C GLY A 55 -4.94 13.64 15.16
N ALA A 56 -5.86 12.69 15.00
CA ALA A 56 -5.87 11.78 13.85
C ALA A 56 -6.21 12.50 12.53
N GLU A 57 -6.84 13.66 12.61
CA GLU A 57 -7.27 14.54 11.52
C GLU A 57 -6.11 14.94 10.62
N VAL A 58 -4.96 15.27 11.23
CA VAL A 58 -3.75 15.77 10.57
C VAL A 58 -3.29 14.82 9.48
N ILE A 59 -3.37 13.51 9.74
CA ILE A 59 -2.98 12.44 8.81
C ILE A 59 -3.67 12.60 7.46
N TYR A 60 -4.95 12.98 7.46
CA TYR A 60 -5.76 13.07 6.25
C TYR A 60 -5.51 14.38 5.51
N TYR A 61 -5.36 15.50 6.21
CA TYR A 61 -4.92 16.75 5.61
C TYR A 61 -3.55 16.61 4.95
N LEU A 62 -2.61 15.94 5.62
CA LEU A 62 -1.29 15.64 5.05
C LEU A 62 -1.36 14.74 3.83
N LYS A 63 -2.25 13.75 3.78
CA LYS A 63 -2.45 12.92 2.57
C LYS A 63 -2.88 13.76 1.37
N VAL A 64 -3.76 14.74 1.58
CA VAL A 64 -4.30 15.60 0.52
C VAL A 64 -3.32 16.69 0.12
N PHE A 65 -2.86 17.50 1.08
CA PHE A 65 -2.10 18.72 0.81
C PHE A 65 -0.58 18.52 0.85
N GLY A 66 -0.08 17.51 1.56
CA GLY A 66 1.34 17.18 1.61
C GLY A 66 1.71 16.10 0.59
N VAL A 67 1.26 14.87 0.84
CA VAL A 67 1.69 13.67 0.13
C VAL A 67 1.38 13.73 -1.36
N MET A 68 0.15 14.10 -1.74
CA MET A 68 -0.26 14.07 -3.15
C MET A 68 0.55 15.06 -4.02
N PRO A 69 0.70 16.35 -3.65
CA PRO A 69 1.59 17.27 -4.33
C PRO A 69 3.05 16.82 -4.34
N SER A 70 3.58 16.35 -3.20
CA SER A 70 4.97 15.90 -3.10
C SER A 70 5.27 14.69 -3.98
N ILE A 71 4.37 13.70 -4.06
CA ILE A 71 4.54 12.54 -4.95
C ILE A 71 4.54 12.97 -6.41
N ILE A 72 3.68 13.91 -6.81
CA ILE A 72 3.67 14.47 -8.18
C ILE A 72 5.01 15.14 -8.48
N LEU A 73 5.46 16.03 -7.60
CA LEU A 73 6.73 16.74 -7.73
C LEU A 73 7.91 15.77 -7.83
N MET A 74 8.00 14.82 -6.89
CA MET A 74 9.06 13.81 -6.89
C MET A 74 9.03 12.91 -8.12
N THR A 75 7.84 12.58 -8.65
CA THR A 75 7.71 11.80 -9.89
C THR A 75 8.23 12.59 -11.10
N ILE A 76 7.96 13.89 -11.16
CA ILE A 76 8.50 14.79 -12.21
C ILE A 76 10.03 14.85 -12.11
N ILE A 77 10.56 15.07 -10.91
CA ILE A 77 12.01 15.11 -10.64
C ILE A 77 12.65 13.77 -11.04
N TYR A 78 12.09 12.65 -10.59
CA TYR A 78 12.53 11.30 -10.95
C TYR A 78 12.54 11.10 -12.47
N SER A 79 11.50 11.53 -13.18
CA SER A 79 11.46 11.41 -14.64
C SER A 79 12.54 12.24 -15.33
N ARG A 80 12.94 13.38 -14.78
CA ARG A 80 14.03 14.20 -15.34
C ARG A 80 15.39 13.55 -15.10
N ILE A 81 15.65 13.10 -13.86
CA ILE A 81 16.87 12.36 -13.49
C ILE A 81 16.99 11.10 -14.35
N SER A 82 15.89 10.36 -14.51
CA SER A 82 15.90 9.08 -15.21
C SER A 82 16.23 9.16 -16.69
N LYS A 83 16.09 10.33 -17.32
CA LYS A 83 16.46 10.56 -18.71
C LYS A 83 17.96 10.84 -18.88
N ARG A 84 18.62 11.38 -17.85
CA ARG A 84 20.00 11.87 -17.92
C ARG A 84 21.02 10.93 -17.28
N VAL A 85 20.57 10.02 -16.42
CA VAL A 85 21.44 9.22 -15.55
C VAL A 85 21.30 7.72 -15.82
N SER A 86 22.42 7.00 -15.71
CA SER A 86 22.50 5.54 -15.83
C SER A 86 21.71 4.83 -14.71
N ARG A 87 21.36 3.56 -14.92
CA ARG A 87 20.58 2.77 -13.95
C ARG A 87 21.14 2.84 -12.51
N ASP A 88 22.44 2.60 -12.36
CA ASP A 88 23.05 2.52 -11.03
C ASP A 88 23.11 3.88 -10.34
N ALA A 89 23.42 4.94 -11.09
CA ALA A 89 23.42 6.29 -10.55
C ALA A 89 21.98 6.76 -10.22
N ARG A 90 20.95 6.35 -10.98
CA ARG A 90 19.54 6.63 -10.62
C ARG A 90 19.17 6.00 -9.28
N PHE A 91 19.55 4.74 -9.06
CA PHE A 91 19.27 4.06 -7.80
C PHE A 91 19.97 4.77 -6.63
N ASN A 92 21.28 5.02 -6.76
CA ASN A 92 22.05 5.67 -5.71
C ASN A 92 21.58 7.10 -5.40
N ILE A 93 21.23 7.92 -6.39
CA ILE A 93 20.73 9.29 -6.16
C ILE A 93 19.45 9.28 -5.32
N VAL A 94 18.49 8.41 -5.66
CA VAL A 94 17.21 8.36 -4.97
C VAL A 94 17.35 7.79 -3.56
N ILE A 95 18.16 6.73 -3.36
CA ILE A 95 18.41 6.20 -2.01
C ILE A 95 19.22 7.19 -1.18
N ALA A 96 20.20 7.90 -1.76
CA ALA A 96 20.96 8.93 -1.07
C ALA A 96 20.07 10.08 -0.58
N TYR A 97 19.09 10.52 -1.39
CA TYR A 97 18.09 11.50 -0.96
C TYR A 97 17.38 11.06 0.33
N PHE A 98 16.86 9.82 0.35
CA PHE A 98 16.19 9.30 1.54
C PHE A 98 17.13 9.11 2.72
N LEU A 99 18.35 8.62 2.48
CA LEU A 99 19.36 8.45 3.52
C LEU A 99 19.69 9.77 4.21
N VAL A 100 19.92 10.83 3.41
CA VAL A 100 20.17 12.18 3.92
C VAL A 100 18.96 12.72 4.67
N PHE A 101 17.76 12.59 4.10
CA PHE A 101 16.53 13.07 4.74
C PHE A 101 16.25 12.38 6.09
N PHE A 102 16.30 11.05 6.14
CA PHE A 102 16.07 10.30 7.38
C PHE A 102 17.22 10.47 8.37
N GLY A 103 18.45 10.69 7.90
CA GLY A 103 19.57 11.09 8.74
C GLY A 103 19.32 12.44 9.41
N ILE A 104 18.96 13.47 8.66
CA ILE A 104 18.57 14.79 9.21
C ILE A 104 17.39 14.64 10.17
N THR A 105 16.42 13.80 9.83
CA THR A 105 15.26 13.59 10.69
C THR A 105 15.65 12.97 12.03
N TYR A 106 16.49 11.93 12.00
CA TYR A 106 16.95 11.23 13.19
C TYR A 106 17.89 12.06 14.07
N PHE A 107 18.89 12.72 13.47
CA PHE A 107 19.92 13.45 14.23
C PHE A 107 19.51 14.88 14.61
N PHE A 108 18.63 15.52 13.84
CA PHE A 108 18.31 16.94 14.02
C PHE A 108 16.83 17.19 14.28
N LEU A 109 15.91 16.75 13.41
CA LEU A 109 14.50 17.16 13.52
C LEU A 109 13.78 16.58 14.74
N ILE A 110 13.97 15.28 15.02
CA ILE A 110 13.27 14.62 16.13
C ILE A 110 13.82 15.04 17.51
N PRO A 111 15.16 15.13 17.73
CA PRO A 111 15.69 15.65 18.99
C PRO A 111 15.30 17.10 19.29
N ASN A 112 15.20 17.93 18.25
CA ASN A 112 14.81 19.35 18.38
C ASN A 112 13.31 19.57 18.10
N LEU A 113 12.47 18.54 18.24
CA LEU A 113 11.07 18.64 17.84
C LEU A 113 10.34 19.76 18.59
N GLU A 114 10.56 19.89 19.91
CA GLU A 114 9.89 20.90 20.73
C GLU A 114 10.26 22.34 20.33
N SER A 115 11.54 22.61 20.01
CA SER A 115 11.99 23.94 19.62
C SER A 115 11.64 24.31 18.17
N LEU A 116 11.44 23.32 17.30
CA LEU A 116 11.08 23.52 15.91
C LEU A 116 9.56 23.66 15.67
N ARG A 117 8.74 23.51 16.73
CA ARG A 117 7.30 23.70 16.64
C ARG A 117 6.96 25.14 16.29
N LEU A 118 5.97 25.29 15.42
CA LEU A 118 5.46 26.60 15.00
C LEU A 118 4.16 26.94 15.75
N ASP A 119 4.22 26.96 17.09
CA ASP A 119 3.03 27.13 17.94
C ASP A 119 2.34 28.48 17.66
N ASN A 120 3.06 29.61 17.70
CA ASN A 120 2.49 30.95 17.47
C ASN A 120 1.75 31.08 16.11
N LEU A 121 2.31 30.49 15.05
CA LEU A 121 1.71 30.53 13.72
C LEU A 121 0.45 29.67 13.66
N ALA A 122 0.50 28.46 14.22
CA ALA A 122 -0.62 27.55 14.25
C ALA A 122 -1.78 28.12 15.09
N ASP A 123 -1.49 28.70 16.27
CA ASP A 123 -2.50 29.29 17.15
C ASP A 123 -3.22 30.46 16.47
N SER A 124 -2.48 31.32 15.76
CA SER A 124 -3.05 32.43 14.98
C SER A 124 -3.98 31.93 13.86
N LEU A 125 -3.58 30.85 13.18
CA LEU A 125 -4.36 30.25 12.10
C LEU A 125 -5.60 29.52 12.63
N GLU A 126 -5.48 28.81 13.76
CA GLU A 126 -6.58 28.14 14.45
C GLU A 126 -7.66 29.13 14.89
N GLN A 127 -7.28 30.31 15.40
CA GLN A 127 -8.22 31.38 15.71
C GLN A 127 -8.95 31.91 14.48
N SER A 128 -8.25 32.06 13.35
CA SER A 128 -8.85 32.56 12.11
C SER A 128 -9.75 31.55 11.39
N MET A 129 -9.41 30.26 11.45
CA MET A 129 -10.06 29.18 10.71
C MET A 129 -10.15 27.90 11.56
N PRO A 130 -11.05 27.83 12.56
CA PRO A 130 -11.12 26.71 13.50
C PRO A 130 -11.53 25.38 12.85
N LYS A 131 -12.26 25.42 11.73
CA LYS A 131 -12.74 24.23 11.00
C LYS A 131 -11.63 23.44 10.30
N LEU A 132 -10.41 23.97 10.22
CA LEU A 132 -9.26 23.37 9.54
C LEU A 132 -8.16 22.96 10.53
N LEU A 133 -8.52 22.67 11.78
CA LEU A 133 -7.59 22.33 12.87
C LEU A 133 -6.54 21.29 12.47
N GLY A 134 -6.93 20.23 11.76
CA GLY A 134 -6.00 19.21 11.29
C GLY A 134 -4.93 19.71 10.29
N LEU A 135 -5.23 20.76 9.51
CA LEU A 135 -4.24 21.39 8.63
C LEU A 135 -3.23 22.22 9.44
N TRP A 136 -3.70 22.98 10.42
CA TRP A 136 -2.87 23.85 11.24
C TRP A 136 -1.96 23.08 12.18
N GLU A 137 -2.45 22.00 12.78
CA GLU A 137 -1.63 21.04 13.53
C GLU A 137 -0.54 20.41 12.66
N GLY A 138 -0.82 20.19 11.37
CA GLY A 138 0.19 19.74 10.40
C GLY A 138 1.31 20.77 10.17
N ILE A 139 1.00 22.07 10.25
CA ILE A 139 1.98 23.16 10.18
C ILE A 139 2.73 23.31 11.50
N ARG A 140 2.02 23.22 12.64
CA ARG A 140 2.60 23.24 14.00
C ARG A 140 3.71 22.20 14.12
N TYR A 141 3.41 20.97 13.67
CA TYR A 141 4.34 19.84 13.67
C TYR A 141 4.93 19.58 12.27
N TRP A 142 5.39 20.62 11.57
CA TRP A 142 6.00 20.49 10.24
C TRP A 142 7.14 19.44 10.15
N PRO A 143 7.99 19.18 11.16
CA PRO A 143 9.02 18.14 11.05
C PRO A 143 8.40 16.74 10.95
N LEU A 144 7.32 16.48 11.70
CA LEU A 144 6.57 15.22 11.62
C LEU A 144 5.79 15.11 10.31
N SER A 145 5.27 16.24 9.80
CA SER A 145 4.63 16.32 8.49
C SER A 145 5.60 15.98 7.35
N LEU A 146 6.84 16.47 7.41
CA LEU A 146 7.89 16.11 6.46
C LEU A 146 8.28 14.63 6.56
N LEU A 147 8.41 14.10 7.78
CA LEU A 147 8.63 12.67 8.01
C LEU A 147 7.50 11.84 7.37
N TYR A 148 6.24 12.26 7.54
CA TYR A 148 5.08 11.60 6.97
C TYR A 148 5.12 11.55 5.44
N ILE A 149 5.38 12.69 4.81
CA ILE A 149 5.45 12.83 3.35
C ILE A 149 6.55 11.92 2.78
N ASN A 150 7.74 11.95 3.39
CA ASN A 150 8.87 11.15 2.91
C ASN A 150 8.70 9.66 3.19
N ALA A 151 8.06 9.28 4.30
CA ALA A 151 7.70 7.88 4.58
C ALA A 151 6.71 7.32 3.55
N GLU A 152 5.71 8.10 3.11
CA GLU A 152 4.83 7.73 1.98
C GLU A 152 5.59 7.67 0.65
N ALA A 153 6.48 8.65 0.41
CA ALA A 153 7.29 8.69 -0.80
C ALA A 153 8.22 7.48 -0.93
N TRP A 154 8.76 6.96 0.17
CA TRP A 154 9.60 5.75 0.18
C TRP A 154 8.87 4.54 -0.44
N GLY A 155 7.63 4.27 -0.03
CA GLY A 155 6.84 3.17 -0.60
C GLY A 155 6.55 3.33 -2.09
N THR A 156 6.42 4.57 -2.57
CA THR A 156 6.19 4.84 -3.98
C THR A 156 7.48 4.78 -4.80
N LEU A 157 8.55 5.44 -4.36
CA LEU A 157 9.78 5.59 -5.13
C LEU A 157 10.73 4.41 -4.95
N ALA A 158 11.01 3.98 -3.73
CA ALA A 158 11.96 2.90 -3.48
C ALA A 158 11.36 1.53 -3.83
N LEU A 159 10.18 1.22 -3.29
CA LEU A 159 9.55 -0.09 -3.49
C LEU A 159 8.91 -0.20 -4.89
N SER A 160 8.01 0.72 -5.25
CA SER A 160 7.21 0.55 -6.48
C SER A 160 7.96 0.91 -7.76
N VAL A 161 8.85 1.92 -7.72
CA VAL A 161 9.55 2.42 -8.91
C VAL A 161 10.96 1.84 -9.01
N LEU A 162 11.86 2.12 -8.07
CA LEU A 162 13.27 1.76 -8.17
C LEU A 162 13.48 0.24 -8.21
N PHE A 163 12.98 -0.46 -7.19
CA PHE A 163 13.20 -1.89 -7.07
C PHE A 163 12.65 -2.65 -8.28
N TRP A 164 11.37 -2.46 -8.60
CA TRP A 164 10.77 -3.17 -9.73
C TRP A 164 11.37 -2.76 -11.08
N THR A 165 11.80 -1.51 -11.27
CA THR A 165 12.52 -1.13 -12.49
C THR A 165 13.85 -1.88 -12.58
N PHE A 166 14.61 -1.94 -11.49
CA PHE A 166 15.88 -2.65 -11.43
C PHE A 166 15.73 -4.15 -11.71
N VAL A 167 14.77 -4.81 -11.04
CA VAL A 167 14.49 -6.24 -11.23
C VAL A 167 14.08 -6.55 -12.67
N ASN A 168 13.20 -5.73 -13.25
CA ASN A 168 12.75 -5.90 -14.63
C ASN A 168 13.90 -5.75 -15.66
N GLU A 169 14.92 -4.96 -15.35
CA GLU A 169 16.08 -4.76 -16.23
C GLU A 169 17.10 -5.91 -16.17
N ILE A 170 17.15 -6.71 -15.09
CA ILE A 170 18.14 -7.79 -14.89
C ILE A 170 17.55 -9.21 -14.88
N THR A 171 16.22 -9.35 -14.90
CA THR A 171 15.52 -10.64 -14.81
C THR A 171 14.73 -10.92 -16.10
N PRO A 172 15.07 -11.99 -16.84
CA PRO A 172 14.29 -12.42 -18.00
C PRO A 172 12.90 -12.92 -17.60
N THR A 173 11.94 -12.81 -18.52
CA THR A 173 10.52 -13.16 -18.29
C THR A 173 10.31 -14.61 -17.85
N GLN A 174 11.13 -15.54 -18.34
CA GLN A 174 11.10 -16.95 -17.94
C GLN A 174 11.50 -17.15 -16.47
N GLN A 175 12.45 -16.36 -15.96
CA GLN A 175 12.89 -16.40 -14.56
C GLN A 175 11.94 -15.61 -13.64
N ALA A 176 11.33 -14.54 -14.15
CA ALA A 176 10.49 -13.61 -13.38
C ALA A 176 9.33 -14.31 -12.64
N LYS A 177 8.61 -15.24 -13.29
CA LYS A 177 7.48 -15.96 -12.67
C LYS A 177 7.90 -16.71 -11.39
N ARG A 178 9.09 -17.34 -11.42
CA ARG A 178 9.66 -18.07 -10.29
C ARG A 178 10.22 -17.11 -9.24
N PHE A 179 11.04 -16.14 -9.66
CA PHE A 179 11.70 -15.22 -8.75
C PHE A 179 10.71 -14.34 -7.98
N TYR A 180 9.68 -13.81 -8.63
CA TYR A 180 8.79 -12.81 -8.03
C TYR A 180 7.97 -13.40 -6.88
N SER A 181 7.56 -14.67 -7.01
CA SER A 181 6.84 -15.41 -5.98
C SER A 181 7.69 -15.66 -4.73
N PHE A 182 9.01 -15.81 -4.87
CA PHE A 182 9.91 -15.97 -3.71
C PHE A 182 10.39 -14.63 -3.14
N LEU A 183 10.49 -13.59 -3.97
CA LEU A 183 10.76 -12.24 -3.49
C LEU A 183 9.65 -11.75 -2.56
N SER A 184 8.37 -12.01 -2.90
CA SER A 184 7.24 -11.64 -2.03
C SER A 184 7.26 -12.35 -0.67
N LEU A 185 7.82 -13.56 -0.56
CA LEU A 185 8.05 -14.21 0.73
C LEU A 185 9.06 -13.41 1.57
N GLY A 186 10.15 -12.93 0.96
CA GLY A 186 11.12 -12.05 1.63
C GLY A 186 10.48 -10.77 2.19
N ALA A 187 9.58 -10.14 1.43
CA ALA A 187 8.82 -8.99 1.93
C ALA A 187 7.88 -9.34 3.10
N SER A 188 7.26 -10.52 3.07
CA SER A 188 6.37 -10.99 4.15
C SER A 188 7.14 -11.25 5.44
N VAL A 189 8.33 -11.85 5.36
CA VAL A 189 9.24 -12.00 6.50
C VAL A 189 9.68 -10.63 7.02
N GLY A 190 10.04 -9.70 6.13
CA GLY A 190 10.39 -8.33 6.51
C GLY A 190 9.26 -7.59 7.24
N LEU A 191 8.01 -7.81 6.81
CA LEU A 191 6.81 -7.26 7.47
C LEU A 191 6.63 -7.81 8.90
N MET A 192 6.83 -9.11 9.11
CA MET A 192 6.73 -9.75 10.42
C MET A 192 7.84 -9.27 11.37
N ILE A 193 9.10 -9.21 10.89
CA ILE A 193 10.23 -8.72 11.69
C ILE A 193 10.02 -7.24 12.06
N ALA A 194 9.60 -6.41 11.11
CA ALA A 194 9.25 -5.01 11.39
C ALA A 194 8.15 -4.90 12.45
N GLY A 195 7.10 -5.74 12.36
CA GLY A 195 6.03 -5.79 13.36
C GLY A 195 6.53 -6.18 14.76
N ALA A 196 7.41 -7.18 14.84
CA ALA A 196 8.04 -7.58 16.10
C ALA A 196 8.92 -6.46 16.70
N MET A 197 9.69 -5.76 15.86
CA MET A 197 10.51 -4.64 16.30
C MET A 197 9.67 -3.47 16.81
N LEU A 198 8.53 -3.16 16.18
CA LEU A 198 7.59 -2.14 16.67
C LEU A 198 7.12 -2.46 18.09
N LYS A 199 6.79 -3.74 18.37
CA LYS A 199 6.36 -4.18 19.71
C LYS A 199 7.50 -4.18 20.73
N HIS A 200 8.72 -4.53 20.31
CA HIS A 200 9.88 -4.56 21.20
C HIS A 200 10.34 -3.15 21.57
N PHE A 201 10.42 -2.23 20.60
CA PHE A 201 10.81 -0.83 20.81
C PHE A 201 9.59 0.09 20.97
N LYS A 202 8.53 -0.40 21.64
CA LYS A 202 7.25 0.30 21.80
C LYS A 202 7.36 1.67 22.49
N ASP A 203 8.40 1.88 23.30
CA ASP A 203 8.65 3.12 24.03
C ASP A 203 9.63 4.05 23.30
N ASN A 204 10.48 3.51 22.43
CA ASN A 204 11.60 4.21 21.82
C ASN A 204 11.49 4.24 20.29
N PHE A 205 10.64 5.14 19.78
CA PHE A 205 10.45 5.32 18.34
C PHE A 205 11.71 5.83 17.63
N ASN A 206 12.59 6.52 18.36
CA ASN A 206 13.85 7.03 17.82
C ASN A 206 14.80 5.88 17.46
N ALA A 207 14.86 4.83 18.28
CA ALA A 207 15.64 3.63 17.96
C ALA A 207 15.17 2.99 16.64
N LEU A 208 13.86 2.93 16.40
CA LEU A 208 13.29 2.41 15.16
C LEU A 208 13.67 3.26 13.94
N LEU A 209 13.67 4.60 14.06
CA LEU A 209 14.21 5.48 13.01
C LEU A 209 15.71 5.25 12.78
N GLY A 210 16.48 5.03 13.85
CA GLY A 210 17.90 4.68 13.78
C GLY A 210 18.12 3.38 12.99
N PHE A 211 17.32 2.33 13.24
CA PHE A 211 17.36 1.11 12.43
C PHE A 211 17.01 1.37 10.97
N VAL A 212 15.99 2.19 10.68
CA VAL A 212 15.67 2.54 9.28
C VAL A 212 16.87 3.19 8.59
N PHE A 213 17.52 4.15 9.25
CA PHE A 213 18.71 4.80 8.72
C PHE A 213 19.86 3.81 8.47
N LEU A 214 20.16 2.95 9.44
CA LEU A 214 21.20 1.91 9.32
C LEU A 214 20.93 0.94 8.17
N PHE A 215 19.69 0.47 8.04
CA PHE A 215 19.29 -0.43 6.96
C PHE A 215 19.30 0.27 5.60
N MET A 216 18.99 1.58 5.53
CA MET A 216 19.18 2.35 4.29
C MET A 216 20.65 2.49 3.92
N ALA A 217 21.55 2.68 4.88
CA ALA A 217 22.99 2.71 4.61
C ALA A 217 23.47 1.34 4.10
N ALA A 218 23.04 0.25 4.76
CA ALA A 218 23.32 -1.12 4.33
C ALA A 218 22.79 -1.41 2.91
N LEU A 219 21.61 -0.88 2.56
CA LEU A 219 21.03 -0.99 1.22
C LEU A 219 21.96 -0.40 0.15
N VAL A 220 22.55 0.77 0.40
CA VAL A 220 23.49 1.41 -0.53
C VAL A 220 24.73 0.53 -0.72
N VAL A 221 25.27 -0.02 0.37
CA VAL A 221 26.47 -0.89 0.31
C VAL A 221 26.17 -2.17 -0.48
N ILE A 222 25.10 -2.89 -0.11
CA ILE A 222 24.70 -4.13 -0.78
C ILE A 222 24.39 -3.90 -2.25
N TYR A 223 23.69 -2.81 -2.58
CA TYR A 223 23.40 -2.45 -3.96
C TYR A 223 24.67 -2.19 -4.76
N ASN A 224 25.63 -1.44 -4.22
CA ASN A 224 26.86 -1.12 -4.93
C ASN A 224 27.76 -2.35 -5.12
N ILE A 225 27.84 -3.25 -4.13
CA ILE A 225 28.53 -4.55 -4.28
C ILE A 225 27.88 -5.35 -5.41
N PHE A 226 26.55 -5.42 -5.44
CA PHE A 226 25.83 -6.16 -6.47
C PHE A 226 25.96 -5.50 -7.86
N ALA A 227 25.91 -4.17 -7.93
CA ALA A 227 26.10 -3.42 -9.16
C ALA A 227 27.52 -3.63 -9.72
N GLN A 228 28.54 -3.69 -8.87
CA GLN A 228 29.90 -4.06 -9.28
C GLN A 228 29.97 -5.49 -9.83
N ASP A 229 29.29 -6.45 -9.20
CA ASP A 229 29.24 -7.83 -9.69
C ASP A 229 28.58 -7.94 -11.08
N ILE A 230 27.50 -7.18 -11.28
CA ILE A 230 26.80 -7.08 -12.57
C ILE A 230 27.72 -6.47 -13.65
N ARG A 231 28.50 -5.43 -13.31
CA ARG A 231 29.46 -4.82 -14.25
C ARG A 231 30.60 -5.77 -14.62
N LYS A 232 31.09 -6.56 -13.65
CA LYS A 232 32.14 -7.56 -13.88
C LYS A 232 31.66 -8.75 -14.71
N ASN A 233 30.38 -9.12 -14.63
CA ASN A 233 29.83 -10.29 -15.32
C ASN A 233 28.56 -9.99 -16.15
N PRO A 234 28.60 -9.12 -17.17
CA PRO A 234 27.40 -8.68 -17.89
C PRO A 234 26.58 -9.83 -18.49
N ALA A 235 27.25 -10.85 -19.02
CA ALA A 235 26.63 -12.00 -19.70
C ALA A 235 25.71 -12.85 -18.80
N LEU A 236 25.88 -12.80 -17.46
CA LEU A 236 25.06 -13.55 -16.50
C LEU A 236 23.76 -12.80 -16.11
N TYR A 237 23.72 -11.48 -16.32
CA TYR A 237 22.68 -10.61 -15.78
C TYR A 237 21.90 -9.86 -16.86
N GLN A 238 22.53 -9.51 -17.97
CA GLN A 238 21.90 -8.74 -19.03
C GLN A 238 21.05 -9.65 -19.91
N VAL A 239 19.75 -9.44 -19.84
CA VAL A 239 18.83 -9.81 -20.92
C VAL A 239 18.96 -8.71 -21.96
N GLU A 240 19.09 -9.07 -23.24
CA GLU A 240 19.09 -8.16 -24.38
C GLU A 240 18.20 -6.93 -24.15
N GLN A 241 18.70 -5.76 -24.57
CA GLN A 241 17.96 -4.51 -24.52
C GLN A 241 16.58 -4.70 -25.13
N LYS A 242 15.55 -4.94 -24.30
CA LYS A 242 14.17 -4.83 -24.75
C LYS A 242 14.02 -3.42 -25.28
N ALA A 243 13.73 -3.30 -26.58
CA ALA A 243 13.30 -2.04 -27.17
C ALA A 243 12.29 -1.42 -26.21
N LYS A 244 12.58 -0.22 -25.70
CA LYS A 244 11.70 0.50 -24.78
C LYS A 244 10.32 0.54 -25.44
N LYS A 245 9.40 -0.36 -25.06
CA LYS A 245 8.00 -0.27 -25.49
C LYS A 245 7.60 1.16 -25.19
N LYS A 246 7.21 1.92 -26.23
CA LYS A 246 6.80 3.32 -26.11
C LYS A 246 5.83 3.37 -24.94
N LYS A 247 6.25 3.94 -23.80
CA LYS A 247 5.32 4.27 -22.72
C LYS A 247 4.33 5.21 -23.37
N VAL A 248 3.11 4.74 -23.62
CA VAL A 248 2.04 5.59 -24.10
C VAL A 248 1.88 6.65 -23.02
N LYS A 249 2.36 7.86 -23.31
CA LYS A 249 2.17 9.02 -22.45
C LYS A 249 0.74 9.49 -22.71
N THR A 250 -0.25 8.74 -22.25
CA THR A 250 -1.59 9.32 -22.16
C THR A 250 -1.56 10.36 -21.06
N SER A 251 -2.03 11.57 -21.37
CA SER A 251 -2.30 12.57 -20.35
C SER A 251 -3.31 12.01 -19.34
N PHE A 252 -3.30 12.53 -18.11
CA PHE A 252 -4.23 12.11 -17.04
C PHE A 252 -5.70 12.24 -17.49
N LEU A 253 -6.03 13.34 -18.16
CA LEU A 253 -7.34 13.62 -18.75
C LEU A 253 -7.69 12.65 -19.89
N GLU A 254 -6.73 12.31 -20.75
CA GLU A 254 -6.92 11.31 -21.81
C GLU A 254 -7.18 9.92 -21.22
N SER A 255 -6.51 9.58 -20.12
CA SER A 255 -6.69 8.30 -19.43
C SER A 255 -8.11 8.19 -18.84
N ILE A 256 -8.63 9.26 -18.22
CA ILE A 256 -10.02 9.31 -17.74
C ILE A 256 -11.01 9.23 -18.91
N ARG A 257 -10.79 10.01 -19.97
CA ARG A 257 -11.64 9.99 -21.17
C ARG A 257 -11.66 8.62 -21.83
N PHE A 258 -10.52 7.94 -21.88
CA PHE A 258 -10.39 6.58 -22.41
C PHE A 258 -11.19 5.58 -21.57
N LEU A 259 -11.06 5.63 -20.24
CA LEU A 259 -11.84 4.78 -19.33
C LEU A 259 -13.34 5.02 -19.46
N ALA A 260 -13.78 6.28 -19.60
CA ALA A 260 -15.19 6.63 -19.75
C ALA A 260 -15.80 6.13 -21.07
N LYS A 261 -15.00 5.97 -22.14
CA LYS A 261 -15.48 5.45 -23.43
C LYS A 261 -15.83 3.96 -23.38
N SER A 262 -15.05 3.15 -22.66
CA SER A 262 -15.32 1.72 -22.53
C SER A 262 -16.07 1.44 -21.24
N ARG A 263 -17.37 1.09 -21.37
CA ARG A 263 -18.19 0.70 -20.21
C ARG A 263 -17.60 -0.48 -19.42
N TYR A 264 -16.85 -1.37 -20.08
CA TYR A 264 -16.17 -2.50 -19.41
C TYR A 264 -14.97 -2.02 -18.57
N LEU A 265 -14.10 -1.18 -19.15
CA LEU A 265 -12.98 -0.59 -18.41
C LEU A 265 -13.44 0.35 -17.29
N ALA A 266 -14.54 1.08 -17.48
CA ALA A 266 -15.16 1.89 -16.45
C ALA A 266 -15.59 1.06 -15.23
N LEU A 267 -16.16 -0.15 -15.45
CA LEU A 267 -16.50 -1.06 -14.36
C LEU A 267 -15.25 -1.47 -13.60
N ILE A 268 -14.18 -1.89 -14.30
CA ILE A 268 -12.89 -2.23 -13.65
C ILE A 268 -12.33 -1.04 -12.85
N ALA A 269 -12.43 0.18 -13.40
CA ALA A 269 -12.04 1.39 -12.68
C ALA A 269 -12.86 1.58 -11.40
N ILE A 270 -14.18 1.34 -11.42
CA ILE A 270 -15.04 1.41 -10.24
C ILE A 270 -14.62 0.40 -9.18
N LEU A 271 -14.25 -0.84 -9.54
CA LEU A 271 -13.74 -1.82 -8.58
C LEU A 271 -12.49 -1.29 -7.84
N VAL A 272 -11.52 -0.76 -8.60
CA VAL A 272 -10.26 -0.27 -8.03
C VAL A 272 -10.48 1.01 -7.22
N LEU A 273 -11.33 1.92 -7.68
CA LEU A 273 -11.70 3.12 -6.94
C LEU A 273 -12.41 2.76 -5.63
N SER A 274 -13.38 1.85 -5.67
CA SER A 274 -14.16 1.44 -4.50
C SER A 274 -13.28 0.84 -3.41
N TYR A 275 -12.37 -0.08 -3.77
CA TYR A 275 -11.41 -0.63 -2.82
C TYR A 275 -10.55 0.46 -2.15
N ASN A 276 -9.99 1.37 -2.95
CA ASN A 276 -9.06 2.38 -2.46
C ASN A 276 -9.76 3.49 -1.65
N MET A 277 -11.01 3.83 -1.99
CA MET A 277 -11.84 4.75 -1.20
C MET A 277 -12.26 4.11 0.11
N PHE A 278 -12.78 2.88 0.05
CA PHE A 278 -13.17 2.10 1.23
C PHE A 278 -12.02 2.03 2.25
N ILE A 279 -10.84 1.57 1.83
CA ILE A 279 -9.72 1.40 2.77
C ILE A 279 -9.26 2.73 3.36
N SER A 280 -9.31 3.82 2.58
CA SER A 280 -8.91 5.13 3.05
C SER A 280 -9.87 5.70 4.11
N LEU A 281 -11.19 5.52 3.92
CA LEU A 281 -12.22 5.96 4.86
C LEU A 281 -12.29 5.05 6.10
N PHE A 282 -12.12 3.74 5.93
CA PHE A 282 -12.11 2.82 7.05
C PHE A 282 -10.88 3.05 7.95
N GLU A 283 -9.68 3.15 7.36
CA GLU A 283 -8.46 3.49 8.11
C GLU A 283 -8.57 4.86 8.80
N SER A 284 -9.41 5.78 8.29
CA SER A 284 -9.61 7.08 8.93
C SER A 284 -10.33 7.04 10.25
N ILE A 285 -11.45 6.33 10.30
CA ILE A 285 -12.13 6.14 11.57
C ILE A 285 -11.27 5.26 12.47
N TRP A 286 -10.71 4.18 11.96
CA TRP A 286 -9.92 3.27 12.78
C TRP A 286 -8.73 3.96 13.47
N LYS A 287 -8.00 4.84 12.78
CA LYS A 287 -6.92 5.63 13.41
C LYS A 287 -7.43 6.66 14.41
N ALA A 288 -8.61 7.24 14.19
CA ALA A 288 -9.25 8.10 15.18
C ALA A 288 -9.61 7.30 16.45
N GLU A 289 -10.09 6.06 16.32
CA GLU A 289 -10.33 5.18 17.47
C GLU A 289 -9.05 4.79 18.20
N ILE A 290 -7.95 4.56 17.48
CA ILE A 290 -6.64 4.35 18.12
C ILE A 290 -6.27 5.60 18.94
N LYS A 291 -6.47 6.82 18.40
CA LYS A 291 -6.19 8.06 19.14
C LYS A 291 -7.05 8.19 20.40
N GLU A 292 -8.35 7.87 20.30
CA GLU A 292 -9.25 7.91 21.45
C GLU A 292 -8.88 6.85 22.51
N LEU A 293 -8.45 5.66 22.10
CA LEU A 293 -7.93 4.64 23.02
C LEU A 293 -6.64 5.11 23.70
N LEU A 294 -5.74 5.79 22.99
CA LEU A 294 -4.52 6.38 23.57
C LEU A 294 -4.86 7.44 24.62
N LYS A 295 -5.86 8.31 24.36
CA LYS A 295 -6.33 9.31 25.32
C LYS A 295 -6.98 8.66 26.55
N ALA A 296 -7.82 7.66 26.35
CA ALA A 296 -8.58 7.01 27.42
C ALA A 296 -7.69 6.20 28.37
N THR A 297 -6.59 5.64 27.88
CA THR A 297 -5.68 4.81 28.69
C THR A 297 -4.45 5.56 29.19
N GLY A 298 -4.07 6.67 28.53
CA GLY A 298 -2.80 7.37 28.76
C GLY A 298 -1.56 6.60 28.26
N ASP A 299 -1.72 5.36 27.81
CA ASP A 299 -0.61 4.49 27.41
C ASP A 299 -0.25 4.67 25.93
N GLN A 300 0.85 5.39 25.68
CA GLN A 300 1.35 5.65 24.32
C GLN A 300 1.85 4.40 23.59
N THR A 301 2.15 3.32 24.33
CA THR A 301 2.71 2.08 23.77
C THR A 301 1.68 1.27 22.98
N ILE A 302 0.39 1.50 23.23
CA ILE A 302 -0.72 0.84 22.53
C ILE A 302 -0.61 1.04 21.02
N SER A 303 -0.20 2.23 20.57
CA SER A 303 -0.02 2.51 19.14
C SER A 303 0.99 1.54 18.51
N ALA A 304 2.15 1.36 19.14
CA ALA A 304 3.19 0.44 18.68
C ALA A 304 2.73 -1.03 18.72
N MET A 305 1.94 -1.41 19.73
CA MET A 305 1.35 -2.75 19.80
C MET A 305 0.38 -3.01 18.65
N VAL A 306 -0.55 -2.09 18.40
CA VAL A 306 -1.57 -2.21 17.34
C VAL A 306 -0.91 -2.26 15.96
N TYR A 307 0.01 -1.34 15.65
CA TYR A 307 0.71 -1.36 14.36
C TYR A 307 1.65 -2.57 14.20
N GLY A 308 2.27 -3.02 15.29
CA GLY A 308 3.08 -4.24 15.31
C GLY A 308 2.27 -5.49 15.02
N ASP A 309 1.12 -5.64 15.68
CA ASP A 309 0.15 -6.72 15.45
C ASP A 309 -0.39 -6.66 14.02
N GLN A 310 -0.63 -5.46 13.48
CA GLN A 310 -1.07 -5.30 12.10
C GLN A 310 -0.05 -5.92 11.13
N GLY A 311 1.25 -5.69 11.36
CA GLY A 311 2.33 -6.26 10.55
C GLY A 311 2.40 -7.78 10.65
N ILE A 312 2.44 -8.31 11.87
CA ILE A 312 2.57 -9.75 12.14
C ILE A 312 1.36 -10.51 11.57
N TYR A 313 0.14 -10.09 11.91
CA TYR A 313 -1.06 -10.76 11.44
C TYR A 313 -1.28 -10.59 9.93
N SER A 314 -0.92 -9.44 9.33
CA SER A 314 -0.92 -9.30 7.86
C SER A 314 0.00 -10.32 7.20
N GLY A 315 1.19 -10.56 7.76
CA GLY A 315 2.10 -11.60 7.25
C GLY A 315 1.47 -12.99 7.32
N ILE A 316 0.98 -13.38 8.49
CA ILE A 316 0.39 -14.70 8.75
C ILE A 316 -0.86 -14.93 7.90
N VAL A 317 -1.82 -14.01 7.93
CA VAL A 317 -3.08 -14.12 7.18
C VAL A 317 -2.82 -14.17 5.68
N THR A 318 -1.86 -13.40 5.17
CA THR A 318 -1.48 -13.45 3.75
C THR A 318 -0.92 -14.83 3.37
N ILE A 319 -0.06 -15.42 4.20
CA ILE A 319 0.47 -16.77 3.96
C ILE A 319 -0.65 -17.81 3.97
N LEU A 320 -1.52 -17.79 4.99
CA LEU A 320 -2.64 -18.72 5.11
C LEU A 320 -3.63 -18.61 3.94
N LEU A 321 -4.05 -17.39 3.59
CA LEU A 321 -4.95 -17.17 2.47
C LEU A 321 -4.32 -17.60 1.14
N THR A 322 -3.01 -17.40 0.95
CA THR A 322 -2.32 -17.77 -0.29
C THR A 322 -2.25 -19.29 -0.42
N LEU A 323 -1.89 -20.00 0.65
CA LEU A 323 -1.69 -21.45 0.63
C LEU A 323 -2.99 -22.24 0.58
N PHE A 324 -3.98 -21.86 1.40
CA PHE A 324 -5.18 -22.69 1.60
C PHE A 324 -6.43 -22.18 0.88
N PHE A 325 -6.56 -20.87 0.68
CA PHE A 325 -7.83 -20.27 0.24
C PHE A 325 -7.80 -19.73 -1.19
N SER A 326 -6.63 -19.34 -1.70
CA SER A 326 -6.49 -18.74 -3.03
C SER A 326 -7.03 -19.67 -4.14
N ALA A 327 -6.52 -20.90 -4.24
CA ALA A 327 -6.93 -21.82 -5.29
C ALA A 327 -8.41 -22.24 -5.19
N PRO A 328 -8.94 -22.66 -4.02
CA PRO A 328 -10.36 -23.02 -3.91
C PRO A 328 -11.32 -21.88 -4.25
N ILE A 329 -11.05 -20.66 -3.78
CA ILE A 329 -11.91 -19.50 -4.06
C ILE A 329 -11.87 -19.15 -5.55
N MET A 330 -10.67 -19.18 -6.14
CA MET A 330 -10.47 -18.82 -7.54
C MET A 330 -11.08 -19.84 -8.52
N ASN A 331 -11.20 -21.11 -8.11
CA ASN A 331 -11.79 -22.18 -8.91
C ASN A 331 -13.33 -22.16 -8.90
N ARG A 332 -13.99 -21.45 -7.97
CA ARG A 332 -15.46 -21.31 -7.92
C ARG A 332 -16.03 -20.29 -8.91
N GLY A 333 -15.19 -19.71 -9.76
CA GLY A 333 -15.60 -18.76 -10.80
C GLY A 333 -15.25 -17.31 -10.48
N TRP A 334 -15.16 -16.49 -11.53
CA TRP A 334 -14.66 -15.12 -11.45
C TRP A 334 -15.50 -14.23 -10.52
N ARG A 335 -16.84 -14.32 -10.60
CA ARG A 335 -17.75 -13.52 -9.77
C ARG A 335 -17.58 -13.78 -8.28
N PHE A 336 -17.50 -15.06 -7.89
CA PHE A 336 -17.33 -15.45 -6.49
C PHE A 336 -16.00 -14.92 -5.95
N ALA A 337 -14.91 -15.16 -6.67
CA ALA A 337 -13.58 -14.70 -6.30
C ALA A 337 -13.49 -13.16 -6.20
N ALA A 338 -14.08 -12.43 -7.14
CA ALA A 338 -14.11 -10.97 -7.14
C ALA A 338 -14.98 -10.38 -6.01
N SER A 339 -16.06 -11.08 -5.64
CA SER A 339 -16.99 -10.68 -4.56
C SER A 339 -16.46 -10.92 -3.15
N PHE A 340 -15.48 -11.80 -2.98
CA PHE A 340 -14.97 -12.17 -1.66
C PHE A 340 -14.44 -10.96 -0.88
N THR A 341 -13.60 -10.12 -1.50
CA THR A 341 -13.00 -8.95 -0.85
C THR A 341 -14.05 -7.94 -0.34
N PRO A 342 -15.02 -7.46 -1.15
CA PRO A 342 -16.05 -6.56 -0.65
C PRO A 342 -17.01 -7.20 0.35
N VAL A 343 -17.31 -8.51 0.26
CA VAL A 343 -18.16 -9.19 1.25
C VAL A 343 -17.45 -9.27 2.60
N VAL A 344 -16.18 -9.68 2.63
CA VAL A 344 -15.38 -9.68 3.85
C VAL A 344 -15.26 -8.27 4.42
N ALA A 345 -15.03 -7.27 3.55
CA ALA A 345 -15.00 -5.88 3.96
C ALA A 345 -16.32 -5.45 4.63
N LEU A 346 -17.46 -5.79 4.03
CA LEU A 346 -18.78 -5.48 4.58
C LEU A 346 -18.98 -6.12 5.96
N VAL A 347 -18.74 -7.43 6.09
CA VAL A 347 -18.93 -8.15 7.37
C VAL A 347 -18.02 -7.58 8.46
N CYS A 348 -16.74 -7.39 8.17
CA CYS A 348 -15.80 -6.86 9.16
C CYS A 348 -16.10 -5.39 9.49
N THR A 349 -16.61 -4.61 8.54
CA THR A 349 -16.99 -3.21 8.79
C THR A 349 -18.23 -3.14 9.66
N MET A 350 -19.26 -3.96 9.39
CA MET A 350 -20.43 -4.07 10.24
C MET A 350 -20.04 -4.45 11.67
N ALA A 351 -19.17 -5.45 11.84
CA ALA A 351 -18.65 -5.83 13.15
C ALA A 351 -17.94 -4.66 13.86
N PHE A 352 -17.07 -3.93 13.14
CA PHE A 352 -16.36 -2.78 13.70
C PHE A 352 -17.31 -1.70 14.22
N PHE A 353 -18.32 -1.31 13.42
CA PHE A 353 -19.26 -0.27 13.82
C PHE A 353 -20.25 -0.72 14.89
N VAL A 354 -20.59 -2.02 14.98
CA VAL A 354 -21.38 -2.56 16.10
C VAL A 354 -20.63 -2.36 17.42
N PHE A 355 -19.34 -2.72 17.49
CA PHE A 355 -18.52 -2.45 18.68
C PHE A 355 -18.30 -0.96 18.93
N LEU A 356 -18.31 -0.14 17.88
CA LEU A 356 -18.13 1.30 18.00
C LEU A 356 -19.37 2.02 18.57
N TYR A 357 -20.57 1.62 18.16
CA TYR A 357 -21.81 2.32 18.54
C TYR A 357 -22.52 1.73 19.74
N PHE A 358 -22.44 0.41 19.95
CA PHE A 358 -23.12 -0.26 21.06
C PHE A 358 -22.17 -0.51 22.25
N GLN A 359 -21.27 0.44 22.55
CA GLN A 359 -20.25 0.28 23.59
C GLN A 359 -20.86 -0.04 24.96
N ASP A 360 -21.94 0.66 25.34
CA ASP A 360 -22.60 0.49 26.64
C ASP A 360 -23.29 -0.89 26.74
N SER A 361 -23.99 -1.30 25.69
CA SER A 361 -24.69 -2.60 25.65
C SER A 361 -23.72 -3.78 25.56
N LEU A 362 -22.55 -3.59 24.94
CA LEU A 362 -21.52 -4.62 24.80
C LEU A 362 -20.52 -4.64 25.98
N GLY A 363 -20.68 -3.74 26.95
CA GLY A 363 -19.85 -3.66 28.15
C GLY A 363 -19.73 -5.01 28.87
N ALA A 364 -20.85 -5.72 29.05
CA ALA A 364 -20.89 -7.04 29.69
C ALA A 364 -20.13 -8.14 28.90
N ILE A 365 -20.12 -8.07 27.57
CA ILE A 365 -19.35 -9.00 26.75
C ILE A 365 -17.86 -8.64 26.82
N THR A 366 -17.52 -7.35 26.78
CA THR A 366 -16.14 -6.90 26.80
C THR A 366 -15.45 -7.16 28.14
N SER A 367 -16.19 -7.08 29.25
CA SER A 367 -15.69 -7.39 30.59
C SER A 367 -15.38 -8.88 30.76
N MET A 368 -16.15 -9.79 30.12
CA MET A 368 -15.81 -11.22 30.08
C MET A 368 -14.44 -11.51 29.44
N PHE A 369 -13.98 -10.63 28.55
CA PHE A 369 -12.67 -10.73 27.90
C PHE A 369 -11.58 -9.85 28.57
N ASN A 370 -11.83 -9.29 29.75
CA ASN A 370 -10.94 -8.33 30.42
C ASN A 370 -10.48 -7.19 29.48
N SER A 371 -11.40 -6.71 28.64
CA SER A 371 -11.14 -5.68 27.63
C SER A 371 -12.15 -4.54 27.73
N THR A 372 -11.83 -3.40 27.13
CA THR A 372 -12.76 -2.27 27.03
C THR A 372 -13.46 -2.28 25.67
N PRO A 373 -14.69 -1.74 25.56
CA PRO A 373 -15.39 -1.65 24.28
C PRO A 373 -14.57 -0.97 23.18
N ILE A 374 -13.88 0.13 23.51
CA ILE A 374 -13.01 0.85 22.56
C ILE A 374 -11.77 0.04 22.14
N LYS A 375 -11.16 -0.73 23.05
CA LYS A 375 -10.06 -1.64 22.71
C LYS A 375 -10.53 -2.76 21.80
N MET A 376 -11.72 -3.32 22.03
CA MET A 376 -12.31 -4.33 21.14
C MET A 376 -12.64 -3.74 19.76
N ALA A 377 -13.18 -2.52 19.68
CA ALA A 377 -13.40 -1.83 18.41
C ALA A 377 -12.09 -1.67 17.63
N VAL A 378 -11.01 -1.23 18.29
CA VAL A 378 -9.68 -1.10 17.67
C VAL A 378 -9.15 -2.46 17.19
N MET A 379 -9.34 -3.55 17.96
CA MET A 379 -8.93 -4.90 17.55
C MET A 379 -9.75 -5.44 16.38
N VAL A 380 -11.07 -5.23 16.36
CA VAL A 380 -11.91 -5.61 15.21
C VAL A 380 -11.51 -4.81 13.97
N GLY A 381 -11.20 -3.53 14.13
CA GLY A 381 -10.67 -2.69 13.06
C GLY A 381 -9.31 -3.16 12.54
N LEU A 382 -8.43 -3.62 13.43
CA LEU A 382 -7.16 -4.25 13.05
C LEU A 382 -7.39 -5.47 12.16
N PHE A 383 -8.27 -6.38 12.57
CA PHE A 383 -8.60 -7.57 11.78
C PHE A 383 -9.19 -7.18 10.42
N ASN A 384 -10.10 -6.21 10.38
CA ASN A 384 -10.66 -5.68 9.13
C ASN A 384 -9.54 -5.23 8.17
N VAL A 385 -8.62 -4.38 8.65
CA VAL A 385 -7.50 -3.87 7.84
C VAL A 385 -6.58 -5.00 7.36
N VAL A 386 -6.28 -5.97 8.23
CA VAL A 386 -5.45 -7.15 7.90
C VAL A 386 -6.13 -7.99 6.83
N PHE A 387 -7.36 -8.44 7.05
CA PHE A 387 -8.08 -9.32 6.12
C PHE A 387 -8.29 -8.67 4.76
N ILE A 388 -8.66 -7.39 4.72
CA ILE A 388 -8.94 -6.71 3.45
C ILE A 388 -7.67 -6.48 2.64
N LYS A 389 -6.56 -6.11 3.28
CA LYS A 389 -5.27 -5.98 2.58
C LYS A 389 -4.79 -7.33 2.06
N SER A 390 -4.89 -8.40 2.86
CA SER A 390 -4.49 -9.74 2.42
C SER A 390 -5.40 -10.27 1.30
N ALA A 391 -6.72 -10.14 1.43
CA ALA A 391 -7.68 -10.50 0.38
C ALA A 391 -7.46 -9.69 -0.90
N LYS A 392 -7.03 -8.43 -0.79
CA LYS A 392 -6.67 -7.62 -1.95
C LYS A 392 -5.55 -8.28 -2.77
N TYR A 393 -4.43 -8.60 -2.15
CA TYR A 393 -3.27 -9.13 -2.86
C TYR A 393 -3.51 -10.53 -3.44
N ILE A 394 -4.33 -11.34 -2.76
CA ILE A 394 -4.50 -12.77 -3.09
C ILE A 394 -5.68 -13.01 -4.04
N LEU A 395 -6.73 -12.21 -3.94
CA LEU A 395 -7.97 -12.42 -4.68
C LEU A 395 -8.29 -11.24 -5.59
N PHE A 396 -8.35 -10.02 -5.05
CA PHE A 396 -8.74 -8.84 -5.83
C PHE A 396 -7.77 -8.52 -6.97
N ASP A 397 -6.47 -8.43 -6.68
CA ASP A 397 -5.48 -8.09 -7.69
C ASP A 397 -5.43 -9.17 -8.81
N PRO A 398 -5.39 -10.48 -8.51
CA PRO A 398 -5.49 -11.52 -9.55
C PRO A 398 -6.80 -11.53 -10.34
N THR A 399 -7.96 -11.32 -9.69
CA THR A 399 -9.26 -11.27 -10.39
C THR A 399 -9.38 -10.04 -11.29
N LYS A 400 -8.84 -8.89 -10.86
CA LYS A 400 -8.66 -7.69 -11.68
C LYS A 400 -7.76 -7.95 -12.88
N GLU A 401 -6.62 -8.62 -12.68
CA GLU A 401 -5.72 -8.98 -13.79
C GLU A 401 -6.38 -9.93 -14.79
N ARG A 402 -7.18 -10.89 -14.32
CA ARG A 402 -7.99 -11.76 -15.18
C ARG A 402 -9.03 -11.01 -15.99
N ALA A 403 -9.64 -9.97 -15.41
CA ALA A 403 -10.62 -9.15 -16.11
C ALA A 403 -10.03 -8.40 -17.32
N TYR A 404 -8.70 -8.23 -17.40
CA TYR A 404 -8.06 -7.64 -18.59
C TYR A 404 -7.70 -8.65 -19.69
N ILE A 405 -7.83 -9.96 -19.44
CA ILE A 405 -7.43 -11.00 -20.40
C ILE A 405 -8.27 -10.95 -21.69
N PRO A 406 -9.61 -10.84 -21.64
CA PRO A 406 -10.46 -10.88 -22.85
C PRO A 406 -10.41 -9.60 -23.71
N LEU A 407 -9.61 -8.59 -23.31
CA LEU A 407 -9.56 -7.31 -24.01
C LEU A 407 -8.51 -7.33 -25.13
N ASP A 408 -8.76 -6.54 -26.17
CA ASP A 408 -7.77 -6.24 -27.20
C ASP A 408 -6.49 -5.63 -26.59
N GLU A 409 -5.34 -5.86 -27.23
CA GLU A 409 -4.04 -5.46 -26.68
C GLU A 409 -3.92 -3.93 -26.45
N GLU A 410 -4.59 -3.10 -27.26
CA GLU A 410 -4.60 -1.65 -27.05
C GLU A 410 -5.38 -1.26 -25.79
N SER A 411 -6.61 -1.76 -25.64
CA SER A 411 -7.46 -1.54 -24.47
C SER A 411 -6.87 -2.12 -23.19
N LYS A 412 -6.22 -3.28 -23.28
CA LYS A 412 -5.53 -3.91 -22.17
C LYS A 412 -4.37 -3.07 -21.68
N VAL A 413 -3.49 -2.61 -22.58
CA VAL A 413 -2.31 -1.82 -22.19
C VAL A 413 -2.72 -0.43 -21.67
N ARG A 414 -3.61 0.28 -22.38
CA ARG A 414 -4.05 1.62 -21.97
C ARG A 414 -4.99 1.57 -20.76
N GLY A 415 -5.92 0.63 -20.74
CA GLY A 415 -6.86 0.42 -19.64
C GLY A 415 -6.13 0.07 -18.35
N LYS A 416 -5.18 -0.86 -18.40
CA LYS A 416 -4.36 -1.20 -17.23
C LYS A 416 -3.55 -0.01 -16.73
N ALA A 417 -2.90 0.75 -17.63
CA ALA A 417 -2.16 1.95 -17.22
C ALA A 417 -3.08 3.02 -16.59
N ALA A 418 -4.28 3.21 -17.13
CA ALA A 418 -5.25 4.17 -16.62
C ALA A 418 -5.83 3.73 -15.28
N VAL A 419 -6.32 2.49 -15.15
CA VAL A 419 -6.89 1.99 -13.88
C VAL A 419 -5.83 1.90 -12.79
N ASP A 420 -4.66 1.31 -13.08
CA ASP A 420 -3.63 1.08 -12.06
C ASP A 420 -2.92 2.38 -11.69
N GLY A 421 -2.74 3.30 -12.63
CA GLY A 421 -2.11 4.60 -12.39
C GLY A 421 -3.07 5.61 -11.76
N VAL A 422 -4.21 5.86 -12.41
CA VAL A 422 -5.16 6.91 -12.03
C VAL A 422 -6.12 6.39 -10.97
N GLY A 423 -6.77 5.25 -11.20
CA GLY A 423 -7.79 4.70 -10.29
C GLY A 423 -7.27 4.40 -8.89
N SER A 424 -6.08 3.80 -8.78
CA SER A 424 -5.51 3.45 -7.47
C SER A 424 -5.14 4.66 -6.60
N ARG A 425 -4.58 5.71 -7.23
CA ARG A 425 -4.17 6.95 -6.54
C ARG A 425 -5.37 7.84 -6.25
N LEU A 426 -6.25 8.01 -7.23
CA LEU A 426 -7.49 8.77 -7.06
C LEU A 426 -8.35 8.20 -5.95
N GLY A 427 -8.56 6.88 -5.88
CA GLY A 427 -9.44 6.32 -4.86
C GLY A 427 -9.00 6.67 -3.43
N LYS A 428 -7.70 6.58 -3.13
CA LYS A 428 -7.18 6.94 -1.80
C LYS A 428 -7.29 8.44 -1.52
N SER A 429 -6.93 9.26 -2.50
CA SER A 429 -7.01 10.72 -2.39
C SER A 429 -8.46 11.20 -2.28
N LEU A 430 -9.40 10.63 -3.04
CA LEU A 430 -10.83 10.96 -2.99
C LEU A 430 -11.44 10.59 -1.64
N GLY A 431 -11.12 9.40 -1.09
CA GLY A 431 -11.56 9.04 0.25
C GLY A 431 -11.07 10.02 1.32
N SER A 432 -9.80 10.41 1.25
CA SER A 432 -9.23 11.42 2.18
C SER A 432 -9.82 12.82 1.94
N LEU A 433 -10.05 13.22 0.69
CA LEU A 433 -10.64 14.51 0.32
C LEU A 433 -12.09 14.65 0.80
N ILE A 434 -12.92 13.61 0.60
CA ILE A 434 -14.30 13.60 1.09
C ILE A 434 -14.30 13.79 2.60
N LEU A 435 -13.40 13.12 3.31
CA LEU A 435 -13.27 13.28 4.74
C LEU A 435 -12.82 14.70 5.13
N THR A 436 -11.72 15.21 4.58
CA THR A 436 -11.07 16.44 5.07
C THR A 436 -11.65 17.74 4.51
N MET A 437 -12.26 17.70 3.33
CA MET A 437 -12.82 18.89 2.69
C MET A 437 -14.33 19.00 2.89
N ILE A 438 -15.02 17.88 3.12
CA ILE A 438 -16.49 17.85 3.23
C ILE A 438 -16.91 17.45 4.64
N LEU A 439 -16.61 16.22 5.06
CA LEU A 439 -17.19 15.68 6.29
C LEU A 439 -16.66 16.40 7.53
N VAL A 440 -15.35 16.49 7.71
CA VAL A 440 -14.72 17.03 8.93
C VAL A 440 -15.00 18.53 9.12
N PRO A 441 -14.83 19.42 8.11
CA PRO A 441 -15.08 20.85 8.30
C PRO A 441 -16.56 21.23 8.40
N PHE A 442 -17.44 20.56 7.66
CA PHE A 442 -18.85 20.94 7.58
C PHE A 442 -19.76 20.18 8.54
N LEU A 443 -19.46 18.91 8.82
CA LEU A 443 -20.31 18.03 9.64
C LEU A 443 -19.63 17.54 10.92
N GLY A 444 -18.32 17.70 11.03
CA GLY A 444 -17.52 17.16 12.14
C GLY A 444 -16.95 18.18 13.11
N GLU A 445 -17.19 19.48 12.87
CA GLU A 445 -16.60 20.59 13.65
C GLU A 445 -15.07 20.50 13.76
N GLY A 446 -14.41 19.94 12.74
CA GLY A 446 -12.96 19.76 12.74
C GLY A 446 -12.47 18.42 13.32
N LEU A 447 -13.35 17.53 13.79
CA LEU A 447 -13.00 16.22 14.37
C LEU A 447 -13.57 15.03 13.58
N ILE A 448 -12.78 13.96 13.43
CA ILE A 448 -13.21 12.73 12.74
C ILE A 448 -14.27 11.96 13.54
N VAL A 449 -14.20 12.04 14.86
CA VAL A 449 -15.12 11.36 15.79
C VAL A 449 -16.58 11.74 15.52
N ASN A 450 -16.84 13.00 15.18
CA ASN A 450 -18.18 13.53 14.95
C ASN A 450 -18.79 13.06 13.61
N VAL A 451 -17.96 12.64 12.65
CA VAL A 451 -18.42 12.20 11.32
C VAL A 451 -18.53 10.68 11.16
N ARG A 452 -18.33 9.91 12.25
CA ARG A 452 -18.39 8.43 12.23
C ARG A 452 -19.64 7.89 11.51
N TYR A 453 -20.83 8.40 11.84
CA TYR A 453 -22.11 7.98 11.24
C TYR A 453 -22.17 8.25 9.73
N HIS A 454 -21.75 9.43 9.31
CA HIS A 454 -21.72 9.80 7.89
C HIS A 454 -20.77 8.90 7.10
N VAL A 455 -19.58 8.65 7.64
CA VAL A 455 -18.59 7.78 7.01
C VAL A 455 -19.08 6.33 6.94
N PHE A 456 -19.80 5.83 7.96
CA PHE A 456 -20.42 4.51 7.92
C PHE A 456 -21.34 4.35 6.70
N PHE A 457 -22.32 5.24 6.53
CA PHE A 457 -23.26 5.16 5.40
C PHE A 457 -22.56 5.29 4.04
N ILE A 458 -21.55 6.17 3.94
CA ILE A 458 -20.73 6.31 2.72
C ILE A 458 -19.97 5.02 2.43
N ILE A 459 -19.37 4.37 3.44
CA ILE A 459 -18.67 3.09 3.28
C ILE A 459 -19.64 2.01 2.78
N ILE A 460 -20.84 1.91 3.37
CA ILE A 460 -21.85 0.94 2.95
C ILE A 460 -22.28 1.20 1.49
N ALA A 461 -22.51 2.47 1.11
CA ALA A 461 -22.84 2.84 -0.26
C ALA A 461 -21.73 2.45 -1.26
N ILE A 462 -20.45 2.67 -0.89
CA ILE A 462 -19.30 2.27 -1.71
C ILE A 462 -19.25 0.75 -1.87
N LEU A 463 -19.45 -0.02 -0.78
CA LEU A 463 -19.42 -1.49 -0.82
C LEU A 463 -20.57 -2.07 -1.66
N ILE A 464 -21.78 -1.52 -1.55
CA ILE A 464 -22.92 -1.90 -2.40
C ILE A 464 -22.61 -1.59 -3.86
N GLY A 465 -22.12 -0.37 -4.15
CA GLY A 465 -21.71 0.03 -5.50
C GLY A 465 -20.64 -0.90 -6.08
N TRP A 466 -19.68 -1.33 -5.26
CA TRP A 466 -18.65 -2.29 -5.65
C TRP A 466 -19.24 -3.67 -5.98
N LEU A 467 -20.15 -4.20 -5.16
CA LEU A 467 -20.81 -5.49 -5.43
C LEU A 467 -21.68 -5.43 -6.70
N VAL A 468 -22.39 -4.33 -6.93
CA VAL A 468 -23.17 -4.12 -8.17
C VAL A 468 -22.25 -4.05 -9.38
N ALA A 469 -21.11 -3.37 -9.27
CA ALA A 469 -20.12 -3.30 -10.35
C ALA A 469 -19.54 -4.69 -10.68
N ILE A 470 -19.27 -5.53 -9.68
CA ILE A 470 -18.85 -6.92 -9.88
C ILE A 470 -19.93 -7.73 -10.60
N GLY A 471 -21.20 -7.58 -10.20
CA GLY A 471 -22.32 -8.26 -10.85
C GLY A 471 -22.42 -7.90 -12.33
N LYS A 472 -22.37 -6.60 -12.66
CA LYS A 472 -22.41 -6.11 -14.05
C LYS A 472 -21.17 -6.51 -14.85
N LEU A 473 -19.99 -6.49 -14.22
CA LEU A 473 -18.74 -6.87 -14.88
C LEU A 473 -18.71 -8.37 -15.17
N SER A 474 -19.22 -9.21 -14.27
CA SER A 474 -19.28 -10.67 -14.44
C SER A 474 -20.06 -11.09 -15.69
N VAL A 475 -21.21 -10.45 -15.95
CA VAL A 475 -22.03 -10.78 -17.13
C VAL A 475 -21.24 -10.50 -18.41
N ARG A 476 -20.58 -9.33 -18.47
CA ARG A 476 -19.80 -8.92 -19.65
C ARG A 476 -18.49 -9.67 -19.80
N TYR A 477 -17.87 -10.04 -18.69
CA TYR A 477 -16.67 -10.86 -18.67
C TYR A 477 -16.95 -12.21 -19.30
N ASN A 478 -18.04 -12.88 -18.89
CA ASN A 478 -18.42 -14.17 -19.47
C ASN A 478 -18.74 -14.04 -20.97
N GLN A 479 -19.47 -13.01 -21.39
CA GLN A 479 -19.76 -12.76 -22.81
C GLN A 479 -18.47 -12.60 -23.65
N LEU A 480 -17.54 -11.76 -23.20
CA LEU A 480 -16.27 -11.53 -23.90
C LEU A 480 -15.37 -12.77 -23.88
N SER A 481 -15.37 -13.54 -22.80
CA SER A 481 -14.63 -14.81 -22.73
C SER A 481 -15.18 -15.84 -23.70
N GLU A 482 -16.50 -15.96 -23.83
CA GLU A 482 -17.13 -16.85 -24.81
C GLU A 482 -16.84 -16.43 -26.26
N GLU A 483 -16.87 -15.12 -26.56
CA GLU A 483 -16.50 -14.59 -27.88
C GLU A 483 -15.03 -14.87 -28.22
N HIS A 484 -14.12 -14.66 -27.26
CA HIS A 484 -12.70 -14.92 -27.44
C HIS A 484 -12.39 -16.42 -27.60
N GLU A 485 -13.09 -17.30 -26.87
CA GLU A 485 -12.96 -18.75 -27.04
C GLU A 485 -13.48 -19.22 -28.41
N LYS A 486 -14.56 -18.62 -28.93
CA LYS A 486 -15.05 -18.91 -30.28
C LYS A 486 -14.04 -18.51 -31.36
N GLN A 487 -13.47 -17.31 -31.25
CA GLN A 487 -12.44 -16.83 -32.18
C GLN A 487 -11.16 -17.69 -32.16
N GLU A 488 -10.75 -18.19 -30.99
CA GLU A 488 -9.61 -19.11 -30.87
C GLU A 488 -9.88 -20.49 -31.48
N ARG A 489 -11.14 -20.97 -31.46
CA ARG A 489 -11.51 -22.24 -32.10
C ARG A 489 -11.55 -22.09 -33.61
N GLU A 490 -12.21 -21.05 -34.11
CA GLU A 490 -12.29 -20.75 -35.54
C GLU A 490 -10.92 -20.47 -36.17
N GLY A 491 -10.01 -19.78 -35.45
CA GLY A 491 -8.64 -19.52 -35.91
C GLY A 491 -7.67 -20.70 -35.79
N LYS A 492 -8.07 -21.82 -35.16
CA LYS A 492 -7.30 -23.08 -35.18
C LYS A 492 -7.82 -24.07 -36.23
N GLU A 493 -9.03 -23.85 -36.74
CA GLU A 493 -9.66 -24.65 -37.80
C GLU A 493 -9.41 -24.09 -39.21
N ALA A 494 -8.90 -22.85 -39.32
CA ALA A 494 -8.36 -22.24 -40.54
C ALA A 494 -6.82 -22.37 -40.59
#